data_AF-A0A5C6G965-F1
#
_entry.id   AF-A0A5C6G965-F1
#
_cell.length_a   1.000
_cell.length_b   1.000
_cell.length_c   1.000
_cell.angle_alpha   90.00
_cell.angle_beta   90.00
_cell.angle_gamma   90.00
#
_symmetry.space_group_name_H-M   'P 1'
#
loop_
_entity.id
_entity.type
_entity.pdbx_description
1 polymer ?
#
loop_
_entity_poly.entity_id
_entity_poly.type
_entity_poly.pdbx_seq_one_letter_code
_entity_poly.pdbx_strand_id
1 'polypeptide(L)'
;MVEAAQDLAIEYGIDQTDQQTEDQAREAEQALMNRRPTMLHCALALLCIEKMLPKRDYHRRNLLPADDDAQCGVNECGQLITAVQNYENITLGAESVYVCENDAFNQPCSTIKAPLGECVAIPELLEHKVSSVRPSEAAGTCRFYSATNCEGEYFEATHEGADLVLTHPNYNDRVVSLLCGTTRLETAPQRWEWTGQSREKICHEIHDLSLGFQLSDAAGAGTYDTIVLGFGDGLPEHIIADGPSAGFDEWQNIDLKRIFASDTIRMDQIKELSLTTRAVHWFYGGDEWFLIGLKLKARCVGLDIPVVMEKFKALNSAKAWNNPIKHTNRYDALVWQDSVNVEDWTARPPCSHVESMDITINLDKYSARTKNGLIVEAGDWERRIVHEPYPGTTYKVDIDLERAYSSRLVPLANIERISIKSRGGYDAVKISNVKLHANCGTLPIAMERNLDDWLYDDQRFDLALTAEEWVGGQD
;
A
#
# COMPACT_ATOMS: atom_id res chain seq x y z
N MET A 1 -13.25 20.23 16.50
CA MET A 1 -14.24 19.62 17.44
C MET A 1 -15.43 20.54 17.77
N VAL A 2 -15.23 21.85 17.78
CA VAL A 2 -16.29 22.84 18.04
C VAL A 2 -17.39 22.78 16.97
N GLU A 3 -17.05 22.64 15.69
CA GLU A 3 -18.04 22.45 14.60
C GLU A 3 -18.87 21.17 14.76
N ALA A 4 -18.24 20.04 15.09
CA ALA A 4 -18.97 18.79 15.34
C ALA A 4 -19.92 18.92 16.54
N ALA A 5 -19.54 19.68 17.58
CA ALA A 5 -20.40 19.96 18.72
C ALA A 5 -21.55 20.94 18.38
N GLN A 6 -21.30 21.92 17.49
CA GLN A 6 -22.29 22.87 17.01
C GLN A 6 -23.31 22.21 16.07
N ASP A 7 -22.87 21.33 15.17
CA ASP A 7 -23.73 20.56 14.27
C ASP A 7 -24.64 19.60 15.05
N LEU A 8 -24.10 18.93 16.09
CA LEU A 8 -24.89 18.12 17.02
C LEU A 8 -25.86 18.97 17.88
N ALA A 9 -25.49 20.18 18.28
CA ALA A 9 -26.40 21.07 19.02
C ALA A 9 -27.58 21.54 18.15
N ILE A 10 -27.32 21.82 16.87
CA ILE A 10 -28.33 22.25 15.89
C ILE A 10 -29.25 21.07 15.51
N GLU A 11 -28.70 19.87 15.27
CA GLU A 11 -29.46 18.66 14.91
C GLU A 11 -30.45 18.25 16.01
N TYR A 12 -30.12 18.52 17.28
CA TYR A 12 -30.95 18.16 18.45
C TYR A 12 -31.68 19.35 19.09
N GLY A 13 -31.68 20.54 18.45
CA GLY A 13 -32.48 21.70 18.85
C GLY A 13 -32.06 22.34 20.17
N ILE A 14 -30.78 22.30 20.52
CA ILE A 14 -30.22 22.87 21.74
C ILE A 14 -29.82 24.32 21.47
N ASP A 15 -30.58 25.27 22.03
CA ASP A 15 -30.38 26.70 21.81
C ASP A 15 -29.30 27.25 22.76
N GLN A 16 -28.22 27.76 22.15
CA GLN A 16 -27.07 28.49 22.70
C GLN A 16 -26.08 27.72 23.60
N THR A 17 -24.89 27.47 23.05
CA THR A 17 -23.66 27.25 23.80
C THR A 17 -23.23 28.55 24.50
N ASP A 18 -23.07 28.53 25.83
CA ASP A 18 -22.52 29.66 26.58
C ASP A 18 -21.07 29.93 26.12
N GLN A 19 -20.69 31.21 25.98
CA GLN A 19 -19.37 31.72 25.61
C GLN A 19 -18.24 31.02 26.39
N GLN A 20 -18.50 30.69 27.67
CA GLN A 20 -17.56 29.98 28.53
C GLN A 20 -17.25 28.55 28.04
N THR A 21 -18.21 27.89 27.39
CA THR A 21 -18.07 26.55 26.81
C THR A 21 -17.27 26.58 25.51
N GLU A 22 -17.44 27.63 24.71
CA GLU A 22 -16.70 27.84 23.47
C GLU A 22 -15.22 28.18 23.73
N ASP A 23 -14.94 29.00 24.75
CA ASP A 23 -13.58 29.35 25.15
C ASP A 23 -12.83 28.12 25.69
N GLN A 24 -13.50 27.29 26.49
CA GLN A 24 -12.93 26.04 27.02
C GLN A 24 -12.68 24.98 25.92
N ALA A 25 -13.54 24.92 24.91
CA ALA A 25 -13.34 24.04 23.77
C ALA A 25 -12.18 24.49 22.86
N ARG A 26 -12.01 25.81 22.65
CA ARG A 26 -10.84 26.36 21.93
C ARG A 26 -9.53 26.10 22.68
N GLU A 27 -9.52 26.24 23.99
CA GLU A 27 -8.33 26.00 24.82
C GLU A 27 -7.93 24.50 24.78
N ALA A 28 -8.90 23.59 24.76
CA ALA A 28 -8.67 22.16 24.58
C ALA A 28 -8.16 21.80 23.17
N GLU A 29 -8.66 22.45 22.13
CA GLU A 29 -8.25 22.27 20.73
C GLU A 29 -6.80 22.76 20.48
N GLN A 30 -6.44 23.94 21.02
CA GLN A 30 -5.07 24.46 20.99
C GLN A 30 -4.07 23.59 21.76
N ALA A 31 -4.50 22.96 22.86
CA ALA A 31 -3.66 22.05 23.64
C ALA A 31 -3.47 20.68 22.96
N LEU A 32 -4.48 20.18 22.24
CA LEU A 32 -4.40 18.94 21.45
C LEU A 32 -3.46 19.07 20.25
N MET A 33 -3.45 20.23 19.57
CA MET A 33 -2.49 20.53 18.51
C MET A 33 -1.02 20.51 19.01
N ASN A 34 -0.81 20.79 20.30
CA ASN A 34 0.50 20.74 20.97
C ASN A 34 0.79 19.36 21.62
N ARG A 35 0.48 18.24 20.93
CA ARG A 35 0.98 16.85 21.10
C ARG A 35 1.26 16.28 22.51
N ARG A 36 0.68 16.78 23.61
CA ARG A 36 0.71 16.09 24.94
C ARG A 36 -0.56 16.37 25.76
N PRO A 37 -1.66 15.61 25.59
CA PRO A 37 -2.83 15.76 26.44
C PRO A 37 -2.53 15.27 27.87
N THR A 38 -2.83 16.11 28.87
CA THR A 38 -2.79 15.75 30.30
C THR A 38 -4.17 15.30 30.81
N MET A 39 -4.24 14.60 31.96
CA MET A 39 -5.50 14.13 32.59
C MET A 39 -6.57 15.22 32.80
N LEU A 40 -6.15 16.48 32.98
CA LEU A 40 -7.06 17.62 33.10
C LEU A 40 -7.83 17.88 31.79
N HIS A 41 -7.21 17.60 30.64
CA HIS A 41 -7.80 17.78 29.31
C HIS A 41 -8.84 16.70 28.99
N CYS A 42 -8.62 15.44 29.43
CA CYS A 42 -9.65 14.40 29.32
C CYS A 42 -10.88 14.72 30.21
N ALA A 43 -10.66 15.25 31.42
CA ALA A 43 -11.75 15.62 32.33
C ALA A 43 -12.62 16.78 31.80
N LEU A 44 -12.01 17.76 31.13
CA LEU A 44 -12.72 18.88 30.48
C LEU A 44 -13.55 18.42 29.26
N ALA A 45 -13.02 17.48 28.46
CA ALA A 45 -13.75 16.90 27.32
C ALA A 45 -14.96 16.06 27.78
N LEU A 46 -14.82 15.28 28.85
CA LEU A 46 -15.91 14.53 29.47
C LEU A 46 -17.02 15.45 30.03
N LEU A 47 -16.65 16.55 30.68
CA LEU A 47 -17.60 17.54 31.19
C LEU A 47 -18.39 18.26 30.07
N CYS A 48 -17.77 18.48 28.90
CA CYS A 48 -18.46 19.00 27.72
C CYS A 48 -19.50 18.00 27.20
N ILE A 49 -19.16 16.72 27.10
CA ILE A 49 -20.08 15.67 26.62
C ILE A 49 -21.24 15.45 27.60
N GLU A 50 -20.96 15.46 28.90
CA GLU A 50 -21.95 15.25 29.96
C GLU A 50 -23.01 16.37 30.03
N LYS A 51 -22.64 17.60 29.63
CA LYS A 51 -23.56 18.75 29.56
C LYS A 51 -24.34 18.87 28.26
N MET A 52 -23.89 18.25 27.17
CA MET A 52 -24.52 18.35 25.86
C MET A 52 -25.56 17.26 25.57
N LEU A 53 -25.55 16.13 26.29
CA LEU A 53 -26.45 15.00 26.03
C LEU A 53 -27.45 14.73 27.17
N PRO A 54 -28.76 14.59 26.90
CA PRO A 54 -29.71 14.14 27.92
C PRO A 54 -29.36 12.71 28.38
N LYS A 55 -29.34 12.49 29.70
CA LYS A 55 -29.00 11.20 30.38
C LYS A 55 -29.68 9.94 29.83
N ARG A 56 -30.74 10.07 29.03
CA ARG A 56 -31.57 8.95 28.56
C ARG A 56 -31.01 8.22 27.33
N ASP A 57 -30.09 8.82 26.57
CA ASP A 57 -29.53 8.23 25.34
C ASP A 57 -28.21 7.47 25.53
N TYR A 58 -27.60 7.55 26.72
CA TYR A 58 -26.37 6.83 27.08
C TYR A 58 -26.55 5.31 27.03
N HIS A 59 -27.67 4.80 27.55
CA HIS A 59 -27.90 3.35 27.70
C HIS A 59 -28.37 2.67 26.40
N ARG A 60 -28.88 3.41 25.40
CA ARG A 60 -29.35 2.81 24.13
C ARG A 60 -28.22 2.45 23.16
N ARG A 61 -27.06 3.10 23.29
CA ARG A 61 -25.95 3.00 22.32
C ARG A 61 -24.77 2.12 22.78
N ASN A 62 -24.88 1.43 23.92
CA ASN A 62 -23.80 0.58 24.47
C ASN A 62 -22.43 1.30 24.56
N LEU A 63 -22.43 2.61 24.84
CA LEU A 63 -21.20 3.41 24.84
C LEU A 63 -20.38 3.30 26.14
N LEU A 64 -20.93 2.75 27.22
CA LEU A 64 -20.21 2.42 28.46
C LEU A 64 -20.88 1.21 29.17
N PRO A 65 -20.14 0.38 29.94
CA PRO A 65 -20.73 -0.62 30.83
C PRO A 65 -21.44 0.05 32.02
N ALA A 66 -22.52 -0.56 32.49
CA ALA A 66 -23.25 -0.11 33.68
C ALA A 66 -22.52 -0.57 34.95
N ASP A 67 -21.67 0.29 35.52
CA ASP A 67 -21.28 0.21 36.93
C ASP A 67 -21.04 1.63 37.46
N ASP A 68 -21.75 1.98 38.54
CA ASP A 68 -21.89 3.32 39.11
C ASP A 68 -20.69 3.78 39.96
N ASP A 69 -19.48 3.23 39.79
CA ASP A 69 -18.33 3.55 40.68
C ASP A 69 -16.93 3.44 40.01
N ALA A 70 -16.79 3.82 38.75
CA ALA A 70 -15.49 3.78 38.05
C ALA A 70 -14.71 5.10 38.16
N GLN A 71 -13.64 5.10 38.97
CA GLN A 71 -12.53 6.04 38.81
C GLN A 71 -11.98 5.94 37.39
N CYS A 72 -11.93 7.08 36.69
CA CYS A 72 -11.51 7.21 35.30
C CYS A 72 -10.13 6.57 35.07
N GLY A 73 -10.13 5.44 34.38
CA GLY A 73 -8.96 4.59 34.15
C GLY A 73 -8.32 4.86 32.79
N VAL A 74 -7.00 4.67 32.70
CA VAL A 74 -6.11 4.96 31.55
C VAL A 74 -6.60 4.41 30.19
N ASN A 75 -7.49 3.40 30.17
CA ASN A 75 -8.04 2.82 28.95
C ASN A 75 -9.18 3.63 28.31
N GLU A 76 -9.82 4.56 29.03
CA GLU A 76 -10.97 5.32 28.54
C GLU A 76 -10.55 6.53 27.67
N CYS A 77 -9.45 7.22 28.03
CA CYS A 77 -8.87 8.26 27.16
C CYS A 77 -8.33 7.66 25.85
N GLY A 78 -7.80 6.42 25.87
CA GLY A 78 -7.38 5.73 24.65
C GLY A 78 -8.54 5.46 23.70
N GLN A 79 -9.69 5.06 24.25
CA GLN A 79 -10.92 4.83 23.48
C GLN A 79 -11.54 6.13 22.94
N LEU A 80 -11.45 7.23 23.69
CA LEU A 80 -11.88 8.56 23.25
C LEU A 80 -10.98 9.12 22.14
N ILE A 81 -9.65 8.98 22.27
CA ILE A 81 -8.70 9.32 21.20
C ILE A 81 -8.97 8.48 19.95
N THR A 82 -9.22 7.18 20.12
CA THR A 82 -9.57 6.28 19.01
C THR A 82 -10.91 6.68 18.38
N ALA A 83 -11.89 7.13 19.17
CA ALA A 83 -13.18 7.59 18.67
C ALA A 83 -13.08 8.93 17.93
N VAL A 84 -12.24 9.86 18.38
CA VAL A 84 -11.96 11.13 17.69
C VAL A 84 -11.15 10.90 16.41
N GLN A 85 -10.13 10.05 16.45
CA GLN A 85 -9.38 9.62 15.26
C GLN A 85 -10.28 8.85 14.28
N ASN A 86 -11.20 8.02 14.77
CA ASN A 86 -12.20 7.38 13.93
C ASN A 86 -13.20 8.39 13.38
N TYR A 87 -13.60 9.42 14.12
CA TYR A 87 -14.48 10.48 13.62
C TYR A 87 -13.78 11.34 12.55
N GLU A 88 -12.52 11.73 12.76
CA GLU A 88 -11.66 12.35 11.73
C GLU A 88 -11.49 11.41 10.52
N ASN A 89 -11.24 10.12 10.70
CA ASN A 89 -11.21 9.16 9.58
C ASN A 89 -12.57 8.96 8.90
N ILE A 90 -13.69 9.17 9.59
CA ILE A 90 -15.04 9.08 9.02
C ILE A 90 -15.44 10.37 8.29
N THR A 91 -14.90 11.53 8.70
CA THR A 91 -15.22 12.84 8.10
C THR A 91 -14.17 13.35 7.10
N LEU A 92 -12.90 12.94 7.23
CA LEU A 92 -11.77 13.21 6.32
C LEU A 92 -11.29 11.95 5.56
N GLY A 93 -11.72 10.74 5.90
CA GLY A 93 -11.45 9.55 5.08
C GLY A 93 -12.42 9.38 3.90
N ALA A 94 -13.44 10.25 3.79
CA ALA A 94 -14.27 10.36 2.61
C ALA A 94 -13.61 11.27 1.56
N GLU A 95 -13.88 11.00 0.28
CA GLU A 95 -13.46 11.81 -0.87
C GLU A 95 -14.02 13.24 -0.72
N SER A 96 -13.23 14.14 -0.13
CA SER A 96 -13.68 15.47 0.30
C SER A 96 -12.55 16.49 0.32
N VAL A 97 -12.91 17.77 0.36
CA VAL A 97 -11.97 18.89 0.44
C VAL A 97 -12.39 19.81 1.57
N TYR A 98 -11.48 20.04 2.52
CA TYR A 98 -11.63 21.05 3.56
C TYR A 98 -11.27 22.43 3.00
N VAL A 99 -12.15 23.40 3.11
CA VAL A 99 -11.97 24.75 2.56
C VAL A 99 -12.23 25.80 3.63
N CYS A 100 -11.45 26.88 3.63
CA CYS A 100 -11.58 27.99 4.58
C CYS A 100 -11.71 29.33 3.86
N GLU A 101 -12.52 30.22 4.44
CA GLU A 101 -12.68 31.58 3.93
C GLU A 101 -11.45 32.46 4.19
N ASN A 102 -10.67 32.14 5.23
CA ASN A 102 -9.44 32.85 5.56
C ASN A 102 -8.19 32.01 5.23
N ASP A 103 -7.07 32.70 5.13
CA ASP A 103 -5.73 32.14 4.90
C ASP A 103 -5.26 31.30 6.10
N ALA A 104 -4.18 30.54 5.92
CA ALA A 104 -3.58 29.67 6.93
C ALA A 104 -4.58 28.74 7.67
N PHE A 105 -5.66 28.32 6.98
CA PHE A 105 -6.75 27.51 7.56
C PHE A 105 -7.46 28.17 8.76
N ASN A 106 -7.50 29.51 8.78
CA ASN A 106 -8.28 30.24 9.76
C ASN A 106 -9.78 30.11 9.45
N GLN A 107 -10.57 29.95 10.51
CA GLN A 107 -12.04 29.84 10.45
C GLN A 107 -12.68 31.13 9.87
N PRO A 108 -13.84 31.05 9.20
CA PRO A 108 -14.72 29.87 9.06
C PRO A 108 -14.27 28.90 7.97
N CYS A 109 -14.46 27.61 8.22
CA CYS A 109 -14.14 26.54 7.29
C CYS A 109 -15.34 25.61 7.07
N SER A 110 -15.27 24.76 6.05
CA SER A 110 -16.28 23.73 5.80
C SER A 110 -15.70 22.62 4.95
N THR A 111 -16.41 21.49 4.87
CA THR A 111 -16.00 20.34 4.06
C THR A 111 -16.93 20.18 2.86
N ILE A 112 -16.35 20.16 1.67
CA ILE A 112 -17.05 19.90 0.40
C ILE A 112 -16.83 18.43 0.04
N LYS A 113 -17.91 17.70 -0.28
CA LYS A 113 -17.79 16.35 -0.86
C LYS A 113 -17.21 16.45 -2.27
N ALA A 114 -16.19 15.66 -2.56
CA ALA A 114 -15.47 15.71 -3.82
C ALA A 114 -15.28 14.29 -4.40
N PRO A 115 -16.33 13.69 -4.98
CA PRO A 115 -16.24 12.36 -5.58
C PRO A 115 -15.13 12.30 -6.64
N LEU A 116 -14.39 11.21 -6.68
CA LEU A 116 -13.26 11.06 -7.60
C LEU A 116 -13.70 11.16 -9.07
N GLY A 117 -13.05 12.03 -9.84
CA GLY A 117 -13.31 12.21 -11.26
C GLY A 117 -14.58 13.01 -11.60
N GLU A 118 -15.32 13.48 -10.60
CA GLU A 118 -16.48 14.34 -10.79
C GLU A 118 -16.14 15.81 -10.54
N CYS A 119 -16.60 16.69 -11.43
CA CYS A 119 -16.46 18.12 -11.24
C CYS A 119 -17.49 18.62 -10.22
N VAL A 120 -17.01 19.28 -9.17
CA VAL A 120 -17.84 19.81 -8.09
C VAL A 120 -17.75 21.33 -8.08
N ALA A 121 -18.91 21.99 -8.06
CA ALA A 121 -18.98 23.44 -7.87
C ALA A 121 -18.72 23.80 -6.40
N ILE A 122 -18.01 24.91 -6.16
CA ILE A 122 -17.93 25.50 -4.82
C ILE A 122 -19.34 25.95 -4.42
N PRO A 123 -19.84 25.61 -3.21
CA PRO A 123 -21.13 26.08 -2.73
C PRO A 123 -21.22 27.61 -2.77
N GLU A 124 -22.38 28.14 -3.15
CA GLU A 124 -22.64 29.59 -3.32
C GLU A 124 -22.24 30.43 -2.09
N LEU A 125 -22.33 29.85 -0.88
CA LEU A 125 -21.94 30.53 0.37
C LEU A 125 -20.44 30.84 0.47
N LEU A 126 -19.60 30.05 -0.21
CA LEU A 126 -18.13 30.10 -0.21
C LEU A 126 -17.58 30.63 -1.54
N GLU A 127 -18.44 30.82 -2.54
CA GLU A 127 -18.03 31.36 -3.82
C GLU A 127 -17.38 32.73 -3.62
N HIS A 128 -16.23 32.93 -4.25
CA HIS A 128 -15.40 34.13 -4.11
C HIS A 128 -14.87 34.45 -2.71
N LYS A 129 -14.76 33.45 -1.82
CA LYS A 129 -14.19 33.64 -0.48
C LYS A 129 -13.11 32.64 -0.10
N VAL A 130 -12.89 31.62 -0.92
CA VAL A 130 -11.94 30.54 -0.58
C VAL A 130 -10.51 31.08 -0.56
N SER A 131 -9.86 30.96 0.61
CA SER A 131 -8.49 31.40 0.84
C SER A 131 -7.55 30.29 1.33
N SER A 132 -8.08 29.16 1.81
CA SER A 132 -7.29 27.94 2.06
C SER A 132 -8.05 26.69 1.61
N VAL A 133 -7.34 25.70 1.07
CA VAL A 133 -7.91 24.42 0.66
C VAL A 133 -7.04 23.26 1.12
N ARG A 134 -7.65 22.14 1.51
CA ARG A 134 -6.96 20.89 1.86
C ARG A 134 -7.81 19.69 1.49
N PRO A 135 -7.54 19.06 0.34
CA PRO A 135 -8.05 17.74 -0.01
C PRO A 135 -7.82 16.72 1.11
N SER A 136 -8.71 15.73 1.23
CA SER A 136 -8.41 14.54 2.01
C SER A 136 -7.40 13.63 1.31
N GLU A 137 -6.76 12.74 2.07
CA GLU A 137 -5.92 11.68 1.47
C GLU A 137 -6.73 10.83 0.47
N ALA A 138 -8.00 10.53 0.78
CA ALA A 138 -8.89 9.78 -0.11
C ALA A 138 -9.26 10.54 -1.39
N ALA A 139 -9.30 11.89 -1.37
CA ALA A 139 -9.54 12.71 -2.55
C ALA A 139 -8.30 12.84 -3.46
N GLY A 140 -7.12 12.47 -2.96
CA GLY A 140 -5.86 12.55 -3.69
C GLY A 140 -5.48 13.97 -4.08
N THR A 141 -4.92 14.16 -5.27
CA THR A 141 -4.65 15.50 -5.82
C THR A 141 -5.94 16.08 -6.41
N CYS A 142 -6.23 17.33 -6.04
CA CYS A 142 -7.36 18.08 -6.57
C CYS A 142 -6.90 19.28 -7.38
N ARG A 143 -7.58 19.52 -8.50
CA ARG A 143 -7.47 20.72 -9.33
C ARG A 143 -8.56 21.71 -8.95
N PHE A 144 -8.17 22.97 -8.79
CA PHE A 144 -9.05 24.06 -8.40
C PHE A 144 -9.08 25.10 -9.52
N TYR A 145 -10.28 25.38 -10.04
CA TYR A 145 -10.50 26.20 -11.24
C TYR A 145 -11.13 27.53 -10.87
N SER A 146 -10.78 28.55 -11.65
CA SER A 146 -11.42 29.88 -11.56
C SER A 146 -12.72 30.00 -12.35
N ALA A 147 -13.04 29.00 -13.17
CA ALA A 147 -14.29 28.90 -13.93
C ALA A 147 -15.21 27.81 -13.38
N THR A 148 -16.45 27.81 -13.83
CA THR A 148 -17.42 26.74 -13.59
C THR A 148 -17.09 25.50 -14.42
N ASN A 149 -17.68 24.36 -14.07
CA ASN A 149 -17.53 23.07 -14.78
C ASN A 149 -16.09 22.56 -14.94
N CYS A 150 -15.16 23.00 -14.08
CA CYS A 150 -13.77 22.55 -14.08
C CYS A 150 -13.06 22.79 -15.42
N GLU A 151 -13.33 23.93 -16.05
CA GLU A 151 -12.73 24.37 -17.30
C GLU A 151 -11.67 25.46 -17.08
N GLY A 152 -10.73 25.59 -18.02
CA GLY A 152 -9.74 26.67 -18.01
C GLY A 152 -8.53 26.43 -17.11
N GLU A 153 -7.91 27.53 -16.65
CA GLU A 153 -6.72 27.48 -15.81
C GLU A 153 -7.04 27.03 -14.38
N TYR A 154 -6.12 26.24 -13.81
CA TYR A 154 -6.23 25.67 -12.47
C TYR A 154 -4.89 25.66 -11.74
N PHE A 155 -4.95 25.44 -10.43
CA PHE A 155 -3.81 25.00 -9.62
C PHE A 155 -4.13 23.66 -8.94
N GLU A 156 -3.10 22.98 -8.45
CA GLU A 156 -3.21 21.69 -7.77
C GLU A 156 -2.88 21.80 -6.29
N ALA A 157 -3.61 21.08 -5.45
CA ALA A 157 -3.28 20.86 -4.05
C ALA A 157 -3.53 19.41 -3.63
N THR A 158 -2.86 18.99 -2.56
CA THR A 158 -2.94 17.64 -1.97
C THR A 158 -3.31 17.72 -0.49
N HIS A 159 -3.26 16.61 0.23
CA HIS A 159 -3.56 16.54 1.66
C HIS A 159 -2.69 17.44 2.55
N GLU A 160 -1.54 17.93 2.06
CA GLU A 160 -0.72 18.93 2.75
C GLU A 160 -1.43 20.29 2.86
N GLY A 161 -2.38 20.54 1.95
CA GLY A 161 -3.14 21.78 1.87
C GLY A 161 -2.39 22.92 1.20
N ALA A 162 -3.12 23.95 0.80
CA ALA A 162 -2.61 25.15 0.17
C ALA A 162 -3.26 26.40 0.78
N ASP A 163 -2.40 27.34 1.17
CA ASP A 163 -2.78 28.71 1.50
C ASP A 163 -2.75 29.53 0.21
N LEU A 164 -3.92 29.98 -0.26
CA LEU A 164 -4.04 30.63 -1.55
C LEU A 164 -3.48 32.05 -1.55
N VAL A 165 -3.48 32.73 -0.40
CA VAL A 165 -2.88 34.06 -0.28
C VAL A 165 -1.36 33.97 -0.48
N LEU A 166 -0.73 32.96 0.12
CA LEU A 166 0.72 32.80 0.08
C LEU A 166 1.22 32.11 -1.20
N THR A 167 0.57 31.01 -1.59
CA THR A 167 1.10 30.09 -2.62
C THR A 167 0.45 30.27 -3.99
N HIS A 168 -0.81 30.71 -4.03
CA HIS A 168 -1.59 30.81 -5.27
C HIS A 168 -2.41 32.12 -5.34
N PRO A 169 -1.77 33.30 -5.22
CA PRO A 169 -2.49 34.58 -5.02
C PRO A 169 -3.45 34.95 -6.17
N ASN A 170 -3.23 34.41 -7.36
CA ASN A 170 -4.12 34.59 -8.51
C ASN A 170 -5.47 33.86 -8.37
N TYR A 171 -5.54 32.89 -7.46
CA TYR A 171 -6.71 32.05 -7.18
C TYR A 171 -7.37 32.35 -5.84
N ASN A 172 -6.77 33.18 -4.99
CA ASN A 172 -7.40 33.65 -3.76
C ASN A 172 -8.75 34.31 -4.08
N ASP A 173 -9.80 33.92 -3.37
CA ASP A 173 -11.17 34.41 -3.56
C ASP A 173 -11.72 34.19 -4.98
N ARG A 174 -11.14 33.25 -5.74
CA ARG A 174 -11.45 33.06 -7.16
C ARG A 174 -11.68 31.61 -7.54
N VAL A 175 -11.58 30.67 -6.61
CA VAL A 175 -11.92 29.26 -6.86
C VAL A 175 -13.44 29.13 -6.97
N VAL A 176 -13.91 28.54 -8.07
CA VAL A 176 -15.35 28.39 -8.39
C VAL A 176 -15.73 26.92 -8.61
N SER A 177 -14.80 26.06 -9.03
CA SER A 177 -15.02 24.62 -9.10
C SER A 177 -13.76 23.82 -8.79
N LEU A 178 -13.93 22.55 -8.43
CA LEU A 178 -12.85 21.62 -8.11
C LEU A 178 -13.09 20.25 -8.74
N LEU A 179 -12.00 19.56 -9.06
CA LEU A 179 -12.00 18.19 -9.56
C LEU A 179 -10.90 17.41 -8.85
N CYS A 180 -11.27 16.38 -8.11
CA CYS A 180 -10.36 15.54 -7.33
C CYS A 180 -10.08 14.20 -8.01
N GLY A 181 -8.94 13.58 -7.69
CA GLY A 181 -8.51 12.32 -8.29
C GLY A 181 -7.93 12.46 -9.70
N THR A 182 -7.49 13.67 -10.11
CA THR A 182 -6.95 13.91 -11.45
C THR A 182 -5.54 13.35 -11.65
N THR A 183 -4.82 13.01 -10.58
CA THR A 183 -3.61 12.17 -10.63
C THR A 183 -3.90 10.70 -10.89
N ARG A 184 -5.17 10.28 -10.94
CA ARG A 184 -5.59 9.01 -11.57
C ARG A 184 -5.76 9.13 -13.10
N LEU A 185 -5.45 10.29 -13.69
CA LEU A 185 -5.62 10.57 -15.12
C LEU A 185 -4.41 11.31 -15.73
N GLU A 186 -3.18 10.87 -15.45
CA GLU A 186 -2.46 10.35 -16.62
C GLU A 186 -2.91 8.91 -16.68
N THR A 187 -3.87 8.61 -17.56
CA THR A 187 -4.29 7.23 -17.77
C THR A 187 -3.02 6.42 -17.91
N ALA A 188 -2.80 5.44 -17.01
CA ALA A 188 -2.00 4.27 -17.35
C ALA A 188 -2.30 4.00 -18.82
N PRO A 189 -1.29 3.85 -19.70
CA PRO A 189 -1.59 3.47 -21.06
C PRO A 189 -2.58 2.31 -20.96
N GLN A 190 -3.77 2.46 -21.59
CA GLN A 190 -4.84 1.45 -21.51
C GLN A 190 -4.26 0.05 -21.73
N ARG A 191 -3.16 -0.02 -22.49
CA ARG A 191 -2.23 -1.13 -22.58
C ARG A 191 -0.79 -0.64 -22.35
N TRP A 192 -0.14 -1.16 -21.31
CA TRP A 192 1.28 -0.96 -21.02
C TRP A 192 2.07 -2.27 -20.93
N GLU A 193 3.35 -2.18 -21.28
CA GLU A 193 4.38 -3.23 -21.26
C GLU A 193 5.60 -2.65 -20.53
N TRP A 194 6.22 -3.39 -19.60
CA TRP A 194 7.41 -2.97 -18.86
C TRP A 194 8.68 -3.21 -19.69
N THR A 195 9.03 -2.22 -20.51
CA THR A 195 10.21 -2.25 -21.38
C THR A 195 11.18 -1.13 -21.00
N GLY A 196 12.43 -1.20 -21.48
CA GLY A 196 13.39 -0.11 -21.25
C GLY A 196 12.93 1.27 -21.74
N GLN A 197 12.06 1.33 -22.76
CA GLN A 197 11.57 2.61 -23.31
C GLN A 197 10.34 3.18 -22.58
N SER A 198 9.56 2.31 -21.93
CA SER A 198 8.30 2.67 -21.28
C SER A 198 8.42 2.76 -19.77
N ARG A 199 9.43 2.13 -19.16
CA ARG A 199 9.60 2.02 -17.70
C ARG A 199 9.49 3.36 -16.98
N GLU A 200 10.32 4.33 -17.36
CA GLU A 200 10.35 5.66 -16.73
C GLU A 200 9.04 6.43 -16.91
N LYS A 201 8.33 6.19 -18.03
CA LYS A 201 7.02 6.80 -18.30
C LYS A 201 5.90 6.16 -17.49
N ILE A 202 6.02 4.86 -17.20
CA ILE A 202 5.03 4.11 -16.42
C ILE A 202 5.24 4.36 -14.92
N CYS A 203 6.49 4.44 -14.48
CA CYS A 203 6.85 4.49 -13.07
C CYS A 203 8.04 5.40 -12.85
N HIS A 204 7.76 6.70 -12.78
CA HIS A 204 8.75 7.72 -12.46
C HIS A 204 8.99 7.82 -10.94
N GLU A 205 7.91 7.73 -10.17
CA GLU A 205 7.89 7.85 -8.72
C GLU A 205 7.34 6.59 -8.06
N ILE A 206 7.87 6.30 -6.87
CA ILE A 206 7.48 5.17 -6.05
C ILE A 206 7.11 5.61 -4.63
N HIS A 207 6.24 4.81 -4.02
CA HIS A 207 5.86 4.85 -2.62
C HIS A 207 5.85 3.43 -2.05
N ASP A 208 5.57 3.27 -0.75
CA ASP A 208 5.50 1.97 -0.08
C ASP A 208 6.72 1.07 -0.31
N LEU A 209 7.92 1.66 -0.18
CA LEU A 209 9.18 0.94 -0.32
C LEU A 209 9.36 -0.03 0.86
N SER A 210 9.61 -1.30 0.57
CA SER A 210 10.02 -2.29 1.57
C SER A 210 11.30 -3.01 1.17
N LEU A 211 12.08 -3.38 2.18
CA LEU A 211 13.26 -4.23 2.10
C LEU A 211 12.93 -5.66 2.53
N GLY A 212 13.29 -6.63 1.71
CA GLY A 212 13.39 -8.03 2.10
C GLY A 212 14.85 -8.38 2.37
N PHE A 213 15.16 -8.87 3.56
CA PHE A 213 16.53 -9.18 3.99
C PHE A 213 16.61 -10.61 4.52
N GLN A 214 17.56 -11.40 4.01
CA GLN A 214 17.69 -12.82 4.35
C GLN A 214 19.11 -13.23 4.74
N LEU A 215 19.24 -13.87 5.90
CA LEU A 215 20.45 -14.56 6.38
C LEU A 215 20.36 -16.07 6.13
N SER A 216 21.53 -16.71 6.05
CA SER A 216 21.60 -18.16 5.99
C SER A 216 21.12 -18.78 7.30
N ASP A 217 20.50 -19.95 7.21
CA ASP A 217 20.08 -20.80 8.33
C ASP A 217 21.22 -21.68 8.88
N ALA A 218 22.42 -21.59 8.30
CA ALA A 218 23.59 -22.34 8.76
C ALA A 218 23.98 -21.96 10.19
N ALA A 219 24.53 -22.92 10.93
CA ALA A 219 25.00 -22.69 12.28
C ALA A 219 26.08 -21.59 12.30
N GLY A 220 25.84 -20.53 13.08
CA GLY A 220 26.73 -19.38 13.19
C GLY A 220 26.58 -18.34 12.07
N ALA A 221 25.49 -18.37 11.30
CA ALA A 221 25.24 -17.38 10.23
C ALA A 221 24.51 -16.10 10.70
N GLY A 222 24.04 -16.07 11.95
CA GLY A 222 23.53 -14.86 12.61
C GLY A 222 24.67 -14.03 13.23
N THR A 223 24.33 -12.88 13.82
CA THR A 223 25.31 -12.00 14.46
C THR A 223 24.78 -11.44 15.78
N TYR A 224 25.68 -10.96 16.65
CA TYR A 224 25.33 -10.12 17.80
C TYR A 224 25.33 -8.62 17.47
N ASP A 225 25.73 -8.24 16.26
CA ASP A 225 25.83 -6.86 15.81
C ASP A 225 24.49 -6.30 15.31
N THR A 226 24.41 -4.98 15.21
CA THR A 226 23.31 -4.32 14.50
C THR A 226 23.64 -4.27 13.01
N ILE A 227 22.72 -4.75 12.16
CA ILE A 227 22.83 -4.65 10.71
C ILE A 227 22.03 -3.43 10.24
N VAL A 228 22.67 -2.59 9.44
CA VAL A 228 22.13 -1.30 9.00
C VAL A 228 22.20 -1.21 7.47
N LEU A 229 21.11 -0.74 6.87
CA LEU A 229 21.01 -0.41 5.45
C LEU A 229 21.24 1.09 5.23
N GLY A 230 22.15 1.44 4.33
CA GLY A 230 22.33 2.80 3.80
C GLY A 230 21.78 2.94 2.37
N PHE A 231 21.35 4.14 2.02
CA PHE A 231 20.84 4.52 0.70
C PHE A 231 21.80 5.46 -0.08
N GLY A 232 23.07 5.47 0.32
CA GLY A 232 24.11 6.36 -0.19
C GLY A 232 24.50 7.47 0.80
N ASP A 233 25.53 8.22 0.44
CA ASP A 233 26.17 9.20 1.32
C ASP A 233 25.22 10.33 1.76
N GLY A 234 25.18 10.57 3.07
CA GLY A 234 24.46 11.70 3.67
C GLY A 234 22.97 11.47 3.94
N LEU A 235 22.41 10.32 3.55
CA LEU A 235 21.03 9.95 3.87
C LEU A 235 20.95 9.21 5.22
N PRO A 236 19.85 9.38 5.98
CA PRO A 236 19.60 8.60 7.18
C PRO A 236 19.57 7.08 6.90
N GLU A 237 20.19 6.32 7.80
CA GLU A 237 20.26 4.86 7.69
C GLU A 237 18.96 4.18 8.14
N HIS A 238 18.71 2.95 7.69
CA HIS A 238 17.62 2.08 8.18
C HIS A 238 18.19 0.91 8.98
N ILE A 239 17.76 0.74 10.22
CA ILE A 239 18.17 -0.40 11.05
C ILE A 239 17.37 -1.62 10.61
N ILE A 240 18.08 -2.65 10.12
CA ILE A 240 17.45 -3.91 9.72
C ILE A 240 17.14 -4.73 10.97
N ALA A 241 18.14 -5.01 11.78
CA ALA A 241 17.96 -5.81 13.00
C ALA A 241 19.12 -5.61 13.97
N ASP A 242 18.80 -5.72 15.25
CA ASP A 242 19.77 -5.81 16.34
C ASP A 242 19.99 -7.28 16.70
N GLY A 243 21.18 -7.81 16.41
CA GLY A 243 21.56 -9.19 16.71
C GLY A 243 20.67 -10.27 16.06
N PRO A 244 20.44 -10.23 14.73
CA PRO A 244 19.60 -11.22 14.06
C PRO A 244 20.20 -12.63 14.15
N SER A 245 19.34 -13.60 14.46
CA SER A 245 19.71 -15.02 14.47
C SER A 245 19.90 -15.58 13.06
N ALA A 246 20.57 -16.73 12.95
CA ALA A 246 20.63 -17.48 11.70
C ALA A 246 19.22 -17.78 11.17
N GLY A 247 19.04 -17.70 9.85
CA GLY A 247 17.76 -17.89 9.17
C GLY A 247 16.81 -16.70 9.25
N PHE A 248 17.26 -15.54 9.74
CA PHE A 248 16.47 -14.30 9.71
C PHE A 248 16.04 -13.99 8.27
N ASP A 249 14.73 -13.87 8.04
CA ASP A 249 14.11 -13.59 6.74
C ASP A 249 12.87 -12.73 6.99
N GLU A 250 12.99 -11.43 6.76
CA GLU A 250 11.94 -10.46 7.10
C GLU A 250 11.77 -9.40 6.01
N TRP A 251 10.51 -8.96 5.84
CA TRP A 251 10.17 -7.77 5.06
C TRP A 251 9.93 -6.59 5.99
N GLN A 252 10.54 -5.44 5.68
CA GLN A 252 10.47 -4.24 6.49
C GLN A 252 10.12 -3.04 5.63
N ASN A 253 9.17 -2.23 6.08
CA ASN A 253 8.86 -0.98 5.42
C ASN A 253 9.97 0.05 5.69
N ILE A 254 10.34 0.76 4.63
CA ILE A 254 11.31 1.84 4.67
C ILE A 254 10.55 3.15 4.86
N ASP A 255 10.88 3.88 5.91
CA ASP A 255 10.32 5.21 6.17
C ASP A 255 10.89 6.23 5.18
N LEU A 256 10.19 6.42 4.07
CA LEU A 256 10.59 7.35 3.02
C LEU A 256 10.68 8.79 3.53
N LYS A 257 9.76 9.20 4.41
CA LYS A 257 9.74 10.55 4.99
C LYS A 257 10.98 10.80 5.83
N ARG A 258 11.41 9.82 6.62
CA ARG A 258 12.61 9.92 7.44
C ARG A 258 13.89 9.90 6.60
N ILE A 259 13.97 9.06 5.59
CA ILE A 259 15.21 8.86 4.81
C ILE A 259 15.37 9.89 3.70
N PHE A 260 14.29 10.19 2.98
CA PHE A 260 14.31 11.03 1.78
C PHE A 260 13.55 12.36 1.95
N ALA A 261 13.02 12.65 3.14
CA ALA A 261 12.22 13.84 3.43
C ALA A 261 10.95 13.96 2.57
N SER A 262 10.42 12.85 2.06
CA SER A 262 9.23 12.79 1.22
C SER A 262 8.51 11.45 1.38
N ASP A 263 7.18 11.44 1.26
CA ASP A 263 6.36 10.21 1.30
C ASP A 263 6.39 9.46 -0.05
N THR A 264 6.95 10.09 -1.09
CA THR A 264 7.20 9.51 -2.42
C THR A 264 8.60 9.89 -2.90
N ILE A 265 9.25 9.04 -3.68
CA ILE A 265 10.58 9.32 -4.23
C ILE A 265 10.64 8.94 -5.70
N ARG A 266 11.53 9.60 -6.46
CA ARG A 266 11.80 9.14 -7.82
C ARG A 266 12.59 7.85 -7.77
N MET A 267 12.32 6.94 -8.71
CA MET A 267 13.00 5.64 -8.76
C MET A 267 14.52 5.80 -8.93
N ASP A 268 14.97 6.87 -9.61
CA ASP A 268 16.38 7.20 -9.84
C ASP A 268 17.10 7.83 -8.62
N GLN A 269 16.39 8.10 -7.52
CA GLN A 269 16.98 8.62 -6.28
C GLN A 269 17.68 7.52 -5.48
N ILE A 270 17.26 6.26 -5.61
CA ILE A 270 17.95 5.12 -5.02
C ILE A 270 19.08 4.72 -5.97
N LYS A 271 20.27 5.28 -5.74
CA LYS A 271 21.45 5.06 -6.61
C LYS A 271 22.36 3.95 -6.12
N GLU A 272 22.29 3.66 -4.83
CA GLU A 272 23.20 2.74 -4.16
C GLU A 272 22.55 2.20 -2.89
N LEU A 273 22.89 0.96 -2.55
CA LEU A 273 22.59 0.38 -1.25
C LEU A 273 23.90 -0.06 -0.61
N SER A 274 23.99 0.11 0.71
CA SER A 274 25.11 -0.36 1.51
C SER A 274 24.62 -1.09 2.75
N LEU A 275 25.35 -2.13 3.14
CA LEU A 275 25.15 -2.83 4.41
C LEU A 275 26.33 -2.57 5.32
N THR A 276 26.04 -2.04 6.50
CA THR A 276 27.02 -1.79 7.55
C THR A 276 26.68 -2.65 8.75
N THR A 277 27.70 -3.29 9.33
CA THR A 277 27.59 -3.96 10.63
C THR A 277 28.11 -3.02 11.72
N ARG A 278 27.35 -2.83 12.80
CA ARG A 278 27.71 -2.00 13.95
C ARG A 278 27.89 -2.88 15.17
N ALA A 279 29.13 -2.98 15.63
CA ALA A 279 29.50 -3.77 16.79
C ALA A 279 28.99 -3.10 18.08
N VAL A 280 27.97 -3.70 18.69
CA VAL A 280 27.32 -3.18 19.90
C VAL A 280 28.02 -3.61 21.20
N HIS A 281 28.93 -4.59 21.15
CA HIS A 281 29.59 -5.10 22.34
C HIS A 281 31.05 -5.50 22.11
N TRP A 282 31.96 -5.03 22.96
CA TRP A 282 33.41 -5.23 22.77
C TRP A 282 33.90 -6.69 22.92
N PHE A 283 33.14 -7.55 23.62
CA PHE A 283 33.49 -8.97 23.79
C PHE A 283 32.84 -9.91 22.77
N TYR A 284 31.66 -9.57 22.24
CA TYR A 284 30.82 -10.50 21.46
C TYR A 284 30.42 -9.96 20.09
N GLY A 285 30.56 -8.66 19.85
CA GLY A 285 30.32 -8.06 18.54
C GLY A 285 31.52 -8.19 17.60
N GLY A 286 31.28 -7.90 16.32
CA GLY A 286 32.22 -8.14 15.23
C GLY A 286 32.33 -9.62 14.86
N ASP A 287 31.29 -10.40 15.16
CA ASP A 287 31.16 -11.78 14.69
C ASP A 287 30.67 -11.82 13.24
N GLU A 288 30.73 -13.01 12.66
CA GLU A 288 30.49 -13.17 11.23
C GLU A 288 29.07 -13.60 10.97
N TRP A 289 28.51 -13.08 9.89
CA TRP A 289 27.20 -13.46 9.41
C TRP A 289 27.21 -13.66 7.90
N PHE A 290 26.21 -14.40 7.42
CA PHE A 290 26.13 -14.82 6.02
C PHE A 290 24.84 -14.33 5.37
N LEU A 291 24.99 -13.40 4.44
CA LEU A 291 23.90 -12.87 3.63
C LEU A 291 23.51 -13.84 2.51
N ILE A 292 22.22 -14.19 2.43
CA ILE A 292 21.64 -14.86 1.26
C ILE A 292 21.34 -13.84 0.18
N GLY A 293 20.63 -12.77 0.53
CA GLY A 293 20.30 -11.72 -0.42
C GLY A 293 19.38 -10.63 0.12
N LEU A 294 19.11 -9.68 -0.77
CA LEU A 294 18.29 -8.50 -0.56
C LEU A 294 17.27 -8.39 -1.69
N LYS A 295 16.07 -7.89 -1.36
CA LYS A 295 15.03 -7.57 -2.34
C LYS A 295 14.45 -6.21 -1.98
N LEU A 296 14.09 -5.42 -2.98
CA LEU A 296 13.22 -4.26 -2.75
C LEU A 296 11.88 -4.50 -3.43
N LYS A 297 10.81 -4.02 -2.81
CA LYS A 297 9.50 -3.88 -3.42
C LYS A 297 8.98 -2.48 -3.18
N ALA A 298 8.25 -1.93 -4.14
CA ALA A 298 7.59 -0.63 -4.02
C ALA A 298 6.35 -0.60 -4.91
N ARG A 299 5.60 0.50 -4.86
CA ARG A 299 4.45 0.75 -5.73
C ARG A 299 4.65 2.03 -6.53
N CYS A 300 4.31 1.99 -7.81
CA CYS A 300 4.34 3.18 -8.66
C CYS A 300 3.26 4.17 -8.24
N VAL A 301 3.63 5.43 -8.06
CA VAL A 301 2.69 6.52 -7.80
C VAL A 301 1.73 6.65 -8.99
N GLY A 302 0.44 6.91 -8.73
CA GLY A 302 -0.61 7.10 -9.75
C GLY A 302 -1.22 5.81 -10.29
N LEU A 303 -0.42 4.78 -10.57
CA LEU A 303 -0.90 3.52 -11.18
C LEU A 303 -1.01 2.35 -10.19
N ASP A 304 -0.40 2.49 -9.01
CA ASP A 304 -0.30 1.43 -7.99
C ASP A 304 0.25 0.09 -8.53
N ILE A 305 1.11 0.18 -9.55
CA ILE A 305 1.77 -1.00 -10.13
C ILE A 305 2.84 -1.47 -9.13
N PRO A 306 2.79 -2.74 -8.68
CA PRO A 306 3.86 -3.28 -7.86
C PRO A 306 5.14 -3.41 -8.69
N VAL A 307 6.25 -2.92 -8.15
CA VAL A 307 7.58 -3.05 -8.75
C VAL A 307 8.52 -3.72 -7.76
N VAL A 308 9.38 -4.59 -8.28
CA VAL A 308 10.38 -5.31 -7.48
C VAL A 308 11.75 -5.15 -8.07
N MET A 309 12.76 -5.06 -7.20
CA MET A 309 14.17 -5.16 -7.57
C MET A 309 14.74 -6.40 -6.91
N GLU A 310 15.12 -7.37 -7.75
CA GLU A 310 15.59 -8.69 -7.34
C GLU A 310 17.06 -8.95 -7.71
N LYS A 311 17.77 -7.95 -8.23
CA LYS A 311 19.20 -8.04 -8.62
C LYS A 311 20.06 -8.68 -7.54
N PHE A 312 19.74 -8.40 -6.27
CA PHE A 312 20.50 -8.86 -5.10
C PHE A 312 19.87 -10.05 -4.36
N LYS A 313 18.88 -10.74 -4.94
CA LYS A 313 18.14 -11.79 -4.21
C LYS A 313 18.96 -13.00 -3.82
N ALA A 314 20.09 -13.22 -4.48
CA ALA A 314 20.94 -14.41 -4.31
C ALA A 314 22.43 -14.03 -4.35
N LEU A 315 22.83 -13.08 -3.50
CA LEU A 315 24.22 -12.67 -3.37
C LEU A 315 25.10 -13.84 -2.89
N ASN A 316 24.67 -14.59 -1.88
CA ASN A 316 25.36 -15.75 -1.29
C ASN A 316 26.88 -15.54 -1.03
N SER A 317 27.31 -14.29 -0.85
CA SER A 317 28.72 -13.89 -0.95
C SER A 317 29.17 -12.87 0.09
N ALA A 318 28.24 -12.13 0.72
CA ALA A 318 28.62 -11.20 1.77
C ALA A 318 28.83 -11.97 3.07
N LYS A 319 30.11 -12.26 3.34
CA LYS A 319 30.59 -12.62 4.66
C LYS A 319 31.09 -11.34 5.31
N ALA A 320 30.45 -10.89 6.37
CA ALA A 320 31.12 -9.97 7.28
C ALA A 320 32.23 -10.76 7.99
N TRP A 321 33.45 -10.82 7.42
CA TRP A 321 34.57 -11.53 8.06
C TRP A 321 35.51 -10.54 8.78
N ASN A 322 35.48 -10.63 10.11
CA ASN A 322 36.61 -10.63 11.06
C ASN A 322 37.74 -9.57 10.88
N ASN A 323 37.59 -8.49 11.67
CA ASN A 323 38.57 -8.08 12.71
C ASN A 323 39.89 -7.37 12.31
N PRO A 324 39.81 -6.06 11.98
CA PRO A 324 40.76 -5.06 12.47
C PRO A 324 40.13 -4.14 13.56
N ILE A 325 38.84 -4.31 13.88
CA ILE A 325 38.08 -3.39 14.74
C ILE A 325 38.60 -3.37 16.19
N LYS A 326 39.15 -4.49 16.70
CA LYS A 326 39.81 -4.51 18.02
C LYS A 326 41.01 -3.57 18.12
N HIS A 327 41.55 -3.08 17.01
CA HIS A 327 42.73 -2.21 16.98
C HIS A 327 42.46 -0.77 16.51
N THR A 328 41.24 -0.43 16.07
CA THR A 328 40.96 0.87 15.43
C THR A 328 39.85 1.71 16.07
N ASN A 329 39.18 1.23 17.13
CA ASN A 329 38.04 1.91 17.78
C ASN A 329 36.92 2.32 16.80
N ARG A 330 36.81 1.65 15.63
CA ARG A 330 35.73 1.88 14.67
C ARG A 330 34.69 0.77 14.81
N TYR A 331 33.53 1.10 15.37
CA TYR A 331 32.46 0.14 15.64
C TYR A 331 31.62 -0.19 14.39
N ASP A 332 31.78 0.55 13.30
CA ASP A 332 31.01 0.36 12.06
C ASP A 332 31.92 -0.19 10.96
N ALA A 333 31.46 -1.24 10.27
CA ALA A 333 32.15 -1.81 9.11
C ALA A 333 31.20 -2.01 7.93
N LEU A 334 31.59 -1.48 6.77
CA LEU A 334 30.92 -1.71 5.50
C LEU A 334 31.14 -3.16 5.06
N VAL A 335 30.06 -3.92 4.92
CA VAL A 335 30.06 -5.34 4.58
C VAL A 335 29.78 -5.56 3.10
N TRP A 336 28.89 -4.75 2.53
CA TRP A 336 28.48 -4.86 1.14
C TRP A 336 27.99 -3.51 0.63
N GLN A 337 28.21 -3.23 -0.64
CA GLN A 337 27.75 -2.03 -1.32
C GLN A 337 27.61 -2.33 -2.80
N ASP A 338 26.53 -1.88 -3.42
CA ASP A 338 26.36 -1.96 -4.87
C ASP A 338 25.40 -0.87 -5.38
N SER A 339 25.53 -0.55 -6.65
CA SER A 339 24.71 0.40 -7.40
C SER A 339 23.31 -0.15 -7.67
N VAL A 340 22.33 0.74 -7.61
CA VAL A 340 20.94 0.51 -8.03
C VAL A 340 20.64 1.41 -9.21
N ASN A 341 20.12 0.82 -10.28
CA ASN A 341 19.66 1.55 -11.45
C ASN A 341 18.16 1.32 -11.66
N VAL A 342 17.53 2.24 -12.40
CA VAL A 342 16.11 2.14 -12.77
C VAL A 342 15.83 0.85 -13.56
N GLU A 343 16.83 0.34 -14.30
CA GLU A 343 16.78 -0.92 -15.03
C GLU A 343 16.71 -2.17 -14.17
N ASP A 344 17.12 -2.08 -12.91
CA ASP A 344 17.10 -3.20 -11.98
C ASP A 344 15.67 -3.50 -11.48
N TRP A 345 14.72 -2.58 -11.70
CA TRP A 345 13.32 -2.69 -11.30
C TRP A 345 12.45 -3.36 -12.37
N THR A 346 11.55 -4.23 -11.92
CA THR A 346 10.60 -4.98 -12.75
C THR A 346 9.18 -4.84 -12.22
N ALA A 347 8.23 -4.46 -13.05
CA ALA A 347 6.81 -4.48 -12.68
C ALA A 347 6.28 -5.91 -12.53
N ARG A 348 5.32 -6.09 -11.62
CA ARG A 348 4.61 -7.34 -11.35
C ARG A 348 3.10 -7.10 -11.41
N PRO A 349 2.38 -7.57 -12.44
CA PRO A 349 2.90 -8.24 -13.63
C PRO A 349 3.77 -7.30 -14.48
N PRO A 350 4.59 -7.82 -15.41
CA PRO A 350 5.42 -6.97 -16.27
C PRO A 350 4.62 -6.25 -17.36
N CYS A 351 3.30 -6.39 -17.38
CA CYS A 351 2.42 -5.73 -18.33
C CYS A 351 0.94 -5.81 -17.90
N SER A 352 0.06 -5.08 -18.59
CA SER A 352 -1.36 -4.97 -18.23
C SER A 352 -2.32 -5.92 -18.94
N HIS A 353 -2.04 -6.37 -20.17
CA HIS A 353 -3.02 -7.04 -21.02
C HIS A 353 -2.46 -8.21 -21.80
N VAL A 354 -3.16 -9.33 -21.83
CA VAL A 354 -2.75 -10.52 -22.57
C VAL A 354 -3.58 -10.69 -23.85
N GLU A 355 -2.92 -11.19 -24.89
CA GLU A 355 -3.49 -11.42 -26.22
C GLU A 355 -3.64 -12.92 -26.53
N SER A 356 -2.86 -13.75 -25.83
CA SER A 356 -2.96 -15.21 -25.88
C SER A 356 -2.48 -15.80 -24.56
N MET A 357 -3.08 -16.91 -24.14
CA MET A 357 -2.65 -17.64 -22.95
C MET A 357 -2.76 -19.15 -23.18
N ASP A 358 -1.80 -19.89 -22.64
CA ASP A 358 -1.82 -21.34 -22.60
C ASP A 358 -1.50 -21.84 -21.18
N ILE A 359 -2.05 -23.00 -20.86
CA ILE A 359 -1.75 -23.73 -19.63
C ILE A 359 -1.06 -25.04 -19.96
N THR A 360 0.05 -25.29 -19.27
CA THR A 360 0.79 -26.55 -19.29
C THR A 360 0.60 -27.25 -17.95
N ILE A 361 0.12 -28.48 -17.97
CA ILE A 361 -0.16 -29.29 -16.79
C ILE A 361 0.71 -30.54 -16.84
N ASN A 362 1.55 -30.71 -15.83
CA ASN A 362 2.42 -31.86 -15.65
C ASN A 362 1.81 -32.78 -14.60
N LEU A 363 1.64 -34.04 -14.97
CA LEU A 363 1.15 -35.06 -14.06
C LEU A 363 2.31 -35.75 -13.32
N ASP A 364 2.05 -36.18 -12.09
CA ASP A 364 3.02 -36.96 -11.33
C ASP A 364 3.38 -38.26 -12.07
N LYS A 365 4.66 -38.61 -12.03
CA LYS A 365 5.23 -39.73 -12.78
C LYS A 365 4.74 -41.10 -12.30
N TYR A 366 4.43 -41.23 -11.02
CA TYR A 366 4.21 -42.53 -10.39
C TYR A 366 2.76 -42.75 -9.96
N SER A 367 2.00 -41.69 -9.75
CA SER A 367 0.72 -41.77 -9.02
C SER A 367 -0.46 -41.08 -9.73
N ALA A 368 -0.32 -40.61 -10.97
CA ALA A 368 -1.37 -39.79 -11.60
C ALA A 368 -2.34 -40.52 -12.54
N ARG A 369 -2.46 -41.86 -12.46
CA ARG A 369 -3.40 -42.60 -13.32
C ARG A 369 -4.81 -42.44 -12.77
N THR A 370 -5.71 -41.94 -13.59
CA THR A 370 -7.14 -41.83 -13.27
C THR A 370 -7.97 -42.31 -14.46
N LYS A 371 -9.21 -42.73 -14.23
CA LYS A 371 -10.22 -42.91 -15.28
C LYS A 371 -10.98 -41.62 -15.60
N ASN A 372 -10.65 -40.52 -14.93
CA ASN A 372 -11.39 -39.27 -15.05
C ASN A 372 -10.97 -38.47 -16.27
N GLY A 373 -11.86 -37.60 -16.70
CA GLY A 373 -11.51 -36.51 -17.59
C GLY A 373 -10.89 -35.36 -16.81
N LEU A 374 -9.81 -34.79 -17.34
CA LEU A 374 -9.29 -33.50 -16.87
C LEU A 374 -9.91 -32.38 -17.69
N ILE A 375 -10.35 -31.33 -17.02
CA ILE A 375 -11.03 -30.18 -17.63
C ILE A 375 -10.34 -28.91 -17.12
N VAL A 376 -9.99 -27.99 -18.00
CA VAL A 376 -9.59 -26.61 -17.63
C VAL A 376 -10.81 -25.71 -17.72
N GLU A 377 -10.95 -24.81 -16.75
CA GLU A 377 -11.93 -23.72 -16.75
C GLU A 377 -11.21 -22.38 -16.55
N ALA A 378 -11.57 -21.39 -17.38
CA ALA A 378 -11.11 -20.02 -17.29
C ALA A 378 -12.26 -19.09 -17.70
N GLY A 379 -12.70 -18.20 -16.80
CA GLY A 379 -13.90 -17.39 -17.03
C GLY A 379 -15.12 -18.24 -17.38
N ASP A 380 -15.80 -17.90 -18.49
CA ASP A 380 -16.95 -18.65 -19.02
C ASP A 380 -16.57 -19.81 -19.96
N TRP A 381 -15.27 -20.07 -20.13
CA TRP A 381 -14.76 -21.11 -21.01
C TRP A 381 -14.31 -22.34 -20.23
N GLU A 382 -14.72 -23.52 -20.69
CA GLU A 382 -14.18 -24.80 -20.24
C GLU A 382 -13.79 -25.70 -21.41
N ARG A 383 -12.77 -26.53 -21.19
CA ARG A 383 -12.31 -27.52 -22.18
C ARG A 383 -11.81 -28.79 -21.51
N ARG A 384 -12.34 -29.93 -21.94
CA ARG A 384 -11.77 -31.24 -21.60
C ARG A 384 -10.40 -31.40 -22.29
N ILE A 385 -9.37 -31.65 -21.49
CA ILE A 385 -7.99 -31.85 -21.92
C ILE A 385 -7.82 -33.26 -22.48
N VAL A 386 -8.20 -34.24 -21.66
CA VAL A 386 -7.96 -35.66 -21.89
C VAL A 386 -8.94 -36.48 -21.04
N HIS A 387 -9.21 -37.70 -21.47
CA HIS A 387 -9.89 -38.72 -20.68
C HIS A 387 -8.90 -39.84 -20.40
N GLU A 388 -8.87 -40.33 -19.16
CA GLU A 388 -7.94 -41.36 -18.68
C GLU A 388 -6.44 -41.01 -18.91
N PRO A 389 -5.93 -39.90 -18.33
CA PRO A 389 -4.54 -39.50 -18.50
C PRO A 389 -3.54 -40.55 -17.99
N TYR A 390 -2.39 -40.61 -18.67
CA TYR A 390 -1.27 -41.47 -18.25
C TYR A 390 -0.36 -40.73 -17.26
N PRO A 391 0.20 -41.41 -16.24
CA PRO A 391 1.19 -40.81 -15.34
C PRO A 391 2.40 -40.23 -16.06
N GLY A 392 2.95 -39.13 -15.54
CA GLY A 392 4.14 -38.47 -16.08
C GLY A 392 3.95 -37.80 -17.45
N THR A 393 2.70 -37.62 -17.89
CA THR A 393 2.40 -36.90 -19.13
C THR A 393 2.24 -35.41 -18.88
N THR A 394 2.57 -34.64 -19.92
CA THR A 394 2.40 -33.19 -19.97
C THR A 394 1.32 -32.85 -20.98
N TYR A 395 0.35 -32.03 -20.58
CA TYR A 395 -0.69 -31.53 -21.44
C TYR A 395 -0.58 -30.02 -21.59
N LYS A 396 -0.58 -29.54 -22.84
CA LYS A 396 -0.63 -28.12 -23.16
C LYS A 396 -1.99 -27.78 -23.76
N VAL A 397 -2.63 -26.74 -23.26
CA VAL A 397 -3.97 -26.32 -23.69
C VAL A 397 -3.99 -24.81 -23.88
N ASP A 398 -4.35 -24.37 -25.09
CA ASP A 398 -4.62 -22.96 -25.36
C ASP A 398 -5.97 -22.56 -24.76
N ILE A 399 -5.98 -21.41 -24.06
CA ILE A 399 -7.17 -20.82 -23.47
C ILE A 399 -7.79 -19.86 -24.48
N ASP A 400 -9.06 -20.08 -24.82
CA ASP A 400 -9.81 -19.22 -25.73
C ASP A 400 -10.28 -17.96 -24.98
N LEU A 401 -9.45 -16.90 -25.01
CA LEU A 401 -9.72 -15.64 -24.30
C LEU A 401 -11.05 -14.99 -24.73
N GLU A 402 -11.41 -15.08 -26.01
CA GLU A 402 -12.64 -14.49 -26.53
C GLU A 402 -13.87 -15.19 -25.95
N ARG A 403 -13.85 -16.53 -25.82
CA ARG A 403 -14.92 -17.27 -25.15
C ARG A 403 -14.88 -17.15 -23.63
N ALA A 404 -13.69 -17.05 -23.04
CA ALA A 404 -13.50 -17.00 -21.59
C ALA A 404 -13.92 -15.65 -20.99
N TYR A 405 -13.57 -14.56 -21.67
CA TYR A 405 -13.64 -13.19 -21.13
C TYR A 405 -14.34 -12.21 -22.07
N SER A 406 -14.99 -12.68 -23.14
CA SER A 406 -15.64 -11.85 -24.16
C SER A 406 -14.71 -10.83 -24.85
N SER A 407 -13.39 -11.07 -24.81
CA SER A 407 -12.38 -10.22 -25.42
C SER A 407 -11.13 -11.03 -25.81
N ARG A 408 -10.50 -10.67 -26.93
CA ARG A 408 -9.18 -11.21 -27.31
C ARG A 408 -8.01 -10.49 -26.62
N LEU A 409 -8.27 -9.29 -26.12
CA LEU A 409 -7.32 -8.50 -25.37
C LEU A 409 -7.86 -8.35 -23.95
N VAL A 410 -7.29 -9.09 -23.01
CA VAL A 410 -7.86 -9.23 -21.66
C VAL A 410 -6.93 -8.56 -20.65
N PRO A 411 -7.43 -7.63 -19.81
CA PRO A 411 -6.65 -7.11 -18.69
C PRO A 411 -6.25 -8.26 -17.77
N LEU A 412 -4.97 -8.37 -17.44
CA LEU A 412 -4.48 -9.47 -16.60
C LEU A 412 -5.15 -9.46 -15.21
N ALA A 413 -5.49 -8.28 -14.71
CA ALA A 413 -6.23 -8.10 -13.46
C ALA A 413 -7.64 -8.72 -13.48
N ASN A 414 -8.24 -8.92 -14.66
CA ASN A 414 -9.55 -9.57 -14.79
C ASN A 414 -9.45 -11.11 -14.83
N ILE A 415 -8.24 -11.66 -14.93
CA ILE A 415 -7.98 -13.10 -14.96
C ILE A 415 -7.61 -13.54 -13.54
N GLU A 416 -8.60 -13.63 -12.66
CA GLU A 416 -8.36 -13.89 -11.22
C GLU A 416 -8.11 -15.37 -10.91
N ARG A 417 -8.66 -16.28 -11.73
CA ARG A 417 -8.63 -17.72 -11.44
C ARG A 417 -8.65 -18.55 -12.72
N ILE A 418 -7.85 -19.61 -12.72
CA ILE A 418 -7.95 -20.74 -13.66
C ILE A 418 -8.11 -22.02 -12.84
N SER A 419 -9.04 -22.88 -13.22
CA SER A 419 -9.35 -24.10 -12.46
C SER A 419 -9.07 -25.35 -13.28
N ILE A 420 -8.56 -26.39 -12.61
CA ILE A 420 -8.39 -27.73 -13.18
C ILE A 420 -9.34 -28.67 -12.45
N LYS A 421 -10.24 -29.34 -13.17
CA LYS A 421 -11.25 -30.24 -12.63
C LYS A 421 -10.98 -31.68 -13.04
N SER A 422 -11.26 -32.59 -12.13
CA SER A 422 -11.30 -34.04 -12.39
C SER A 422 -12.77 -34.46 -12.40
N ARG A 423 -13.25 -35.10 -13.47
CA ARG A 423 -14.65 -35.54 -13.58
C ARG A 423 -14.77 -36.88 -14.29
N GLY A 424 -15.48 -37.83 -13.69
CA GLY A 424 -16.04 -38.98 -14.39
C GLY A 424 -15.68 -40.37 -13.85
N GLY A 425 -15.33 -40.52 -12.57
CA GLY A 425 -15.03 -41.83 -11.98
C GLY A 425 -14.22 -41.83 -10.67
N TYR A 426 -14.36 -42.89 -9.87
CA TYR A 426 -13.99 -43.01 -8.45
C TYR A 426 -12.50 -42.83 -8.03
N ASP A 427 -11.58 -42.39 -8.90
CA ASP A 427 -10.15 -42.25 -8.59
C ASP A 427 -9.64 -40.80 -8.71
N ALA A 428 -8.39 -40.57 -8.32
CA ALA A 428 -7.80 -39.24 -8.21
C ALA A 428 -6.62 -39.08 -9.17
N VAL A 429 -6.35 -37.85 -9.59
CA VAL A 429 -5.14 -37.49 -10.34
C VAL A 429 -4.20 -36.70 -9.42
N LYS A 430 -2.89 -36.92 -9.57
CA LYS A 430 -1.89 -36.09 -8.93
C LYS A 430 -1.22 -35.18 -9.95
N ILE A 431 -1.39 -33.88 -9.78
CA ILE A 431 -0.74 -32.86 -10.61
C ILE A 431 0.56 -32.49 -9.90
N SER A 432 1.69 -32.51 -10.60
CA SER A 432 2.99 -32.16 -10.02
C SER A 432 3.33 -30.68 -10.23
N ASN A 433 2.92 -30.13 -11.37
CA ASN A 433 3.27 -28.77 -11.76
C ASN A 433 2.28 -28.21 -12.77
N VAL A 434 2.00 -26.92 -12.65
CA VAL A 434 1.19 -26.15 -13.58
C VAL A 434 1.96 -24.89 -13.97
N LYS A 435 2.06 -24.64 -15.27
CA LYS A 435 2.67 -23.43 -15.83
C LYS A 435 1.65 -22.73 -16.72
N LEU A 436 1.43 -21.44 -16.48
CA LEU A 436 0.74 -20.56 -17.41
C LEU A 436 1.76 -19.79 -18.21
N HIS A 437 1.52 -19.67 -19.50
CA HIS A 437 2.26 -18.81 -20.39
C HIS A 437 1.29 -17.87 -21.08
N ALA A 438 1.61 -16.59 -21.16
CA ALA A 438 0.80 -15.61 -21.88
C ALA A 438 1.68 -14.66 -22.68
N ASN A 439 1.17 -14.20 -23.81
CA ASN A 439 1.81 -13.16 -24.59
C ASN A 439 1.15 -11.83 -24.27
N CYS A 440 1.99 -10.87 -23.92
CA CYS A 440 1.62 -9.53 -23.60
C CYS A 440 2.28 -8.56 -24.58
N GLY A 441 1.68 -8.43 -25.76
CA GLY A 441 2.34 -7.78 -26.88
C GLY A 441 3.65 -8.47 -27.24
N THR A 442 4.75 -7.77 -27.01
CA THR A 442 6.10 -8.28 -27.29
C THR A 442 6.74 -9.01 -26.11
N LEU A 443 6.13 -8.93 -24.93
CA LEU A 443 6.64 -9.53 -23.70
C LEU A 443 5.94 -10.88 -23.43
N PRO A 444 6.62 -12.03 -23.57
CA PRO A 444 6.11 -13.28 -23.03
C PRO A 444 6.18 -13.20 -21.50
N ILE A 445 5.13 -13.70 -20.84
CA ILE A 445 5.02 -13.74 -19.38
C ILE A 445 4.63 -15.15 -18.97
N ALA A 446 5.07 -15.56 -17.79
CA ALA A 446 4.74 -16.87 -17.25
C ALA A 446 4.53 -16.82 -15.75
N MET A 447 3.78 -17.79 -15.25
CA MET A 447 3.75 -18.13 -13.84
C MET A 447 3.79 -19.65 -13.70
N GLU A 448 4.31 -20.14 -12.58
CA GLU A 448 4.49 -21.57 -12.36
C GLU A 448 4.17 -21.91 -10.91
N ARG A 449 3.43 -23.01 -10.70
CA ARG A 449 3.09 -23.51 -9.37
C ARG A 449 3.32 -25.02 -9.31
N ASN A 450 4.19 -25.43 -8.37
CA ASN A 450 4.35 -26.84 -8.02
C ASN A 450 3.21 -27.26 -7.09
N LEU A 451 2.66 -28.44 -7.35
CA LEU A 451 1.54 -29.00 -6.62
C LEU A 451 1.95 -30.37 -6.09
N ASP A 452 1.53 -30.70 -4.87
CA ASP A 452 1.72 -32.02 -4.28
C ASP A 452 0.39 -32.68 -3.88
N ASP A 453 -0.73 -32.00 -4.14
CA ASP A 453 -2.06 -32.43 -3.75
C ASP A 453 -2.72 -33.34 -4.78
N TRP A 454 -3.57 -34.23 -4.27
CA TRP A 454 -4.42 -35.10 -5.07
C TRP A 454 -5.74 -34.40 -5.42
N LEU A 455 -6.10 -34.45 -6.70
CA LEU A 455 -7.36 -33.95 -7.21
C LEU A 455 -8.32 -35.14 -7.42
N TYR A 456 -9.25 -35.31 -6.49
CA TYR A 456 -10.24 -36.40 -6.51
C TYR A 456 -11.41 -36.09 -7.46
N ASP A 457 -12.27 -37.08 -7.69
CA ASP A 457 -13.47 -36.93 -8.52
C ASP A 457 -14.37 -35.77 -8.04
N ASP A 458 -14.90 -35.02 -9.00
CA ASP A 458 -15.68 -33.79 -8.83
C ASP A 458 -14.99 -32.67 -8.03
N GLN A 459 -13.71 -32.82 -7.69
CA GLN A 459 -12.91 -31.75 -7.14
C GLN A 459 -12.35 -30.85 -8.24
N ARG A 460 -12.03 -29.63 -7.83
CA ARG A 460 -11.31 -28.66 -8.62
C ARG A 460 -10.10 -28.14 -7.85
N PHE A 461 -9.01 -27.96 -8.55
CA PHE A 461 -7.87 -27.18 -8.10
C PHE A 461 -8.01 -25.77 -8.66
N ASP A 462 -8.10 -24.78 -7.79
CA ASP A 462 -8.24 -23.37 -8.17
C ASP A 462 -6.87 -22.70 -8.10
N LEU A 463 -6.33 -22.36 -9.28
CA LEU A 463 -5.15 -21.52 -9.39
C LEU A 463 -5.60 -20.06 -9.28
N ALA A 464 -5.62 -19.52 -8.07
CA ALA A 464 -5.73 -18.08 -7.85
C ALA A 464 -4.51 -17.39 -8.45
N LEU A 465 -4.73 -16.41 -9.32
CA LEU A 465 -3.68 -15.70 -10.05
C LEU A 465 -3.47 -14.34 -9.39
N THR A 466 -2.29 -14.12 -8.82
CA THR A 466 -1.92 -12.81 -8.29
C THR A 466 -0.98 -12.09 -9.25
N ALA A 467 -1.07 -10.77 -9.29
CA ALA A 467 -0.19 -9.91 -10.07
C ALA A 467 1.31 -10.21 -9.85
N GLU A 468 1.68 -10.54 -8.60
CA GLU A 468 3.05 -10.76 -8.16
C GLU A 468 3.69 -12.05 -8.70
N GLU A 469 2.88 -13.07 -9.03
CA GLU A 469 3.36 -14.37 -9.52
C GLU A 469 3.78 -14.33 -10.99
N TRP A 470 3.36 -13.31 -11.74
CA TRP A 470 3.71 -13.16 -13.15
C TRP A 470 5.13 -12.63 -13.31
N VAL A 471 5.93 -13.38 -14.07
CA VAL A 471 7.33 -13.07 -14.35
C VAL A 471 7.55 -12.93 -15.85
N GLY A 472 8.54 -12.15 -16.27
CA GLY A 472 8.97 -12.14 -17.67
C GLY A 472 9.44 -13.54 -18.08
N GLY A 473 8.87 -14.08 -19.14
CA GLY A 473 9.26 -15.38 -19.68
C GLY A 473 10.68 -15.34 -20.19
N GLN A 474 11.54 -16.24 -19.69
CA GLN A 474 12.70 -16.67 -20.46
C GLN A 474 12.21 -17.76 -21.41
N ASP A 475 12.49 -17.60 -22.71
CA ASP A 475 12.27 -18.62 -23.74
C ASP A 475 12.94 -19.96 -23.38
#